data_AF-A0A392PT25-F1
#
_entry.id   AF-A0A392PT25-F1
#
_cell.length_a   1.000
_cell.length_b   1.000
_cell.length_c   1.000
_cell.angle_alpha   90.00
_cell.angle_beta   90.00
_cell.angle_gamma   90.00
#
_symmetry.space_group_name_H-M   'P 1'
#
loop_
_entity.id
_entity.type
_entity.pdbx_description
1 polymer ?
#
loop_
_entity_poly.entity_id
_entity_poly.type
_entity_poly.pdbx_seq_one_letter_code
_entity_poly.pdbx_strand_id
1 'polypeptide(L)' 'MGYYPPCPQPEKVIGLNPHSDGSAITILLQVNEIQGLQIKIDGMWIPINPLSNAFVVNVGDA' A
#
# COMPACT_ATOMS: atom_id res chain seq x y z
N MET A 1 2.92 -8.87 8.93
CA MET A 1 3.47 -9.08 7.58
C MET A 1 2.32 -9.38 6.64
N GLY A 2 2.21 -8.67 5.51
CA GLY A 2 1.16 -8.89 4.52
C GLY A 2 1.62 -9.87 3.43
N TYR A 3 0.73 -10.76 3.00
CA TYR A 3 0.95 -11.65 1.85
C TYR A 3 -0.28 -11.59 0.95
N TYR A 4 -0.10 -11.12 -0.28
CA TYR A 4 -1.15 -10.90 -1.26
C TYR A 4 -0.95 -11.90 -2.42
N PRO A 5 -1.66 -13.05 -2.44
CA PRO A 5 -1.48 -14.05 -3.49
C PRO A 5 -2.06 -13.56 -4.83
N PRO A 6 -1.67 -14.16 -5.97
CA PRO A 6 -2.32 -13.93 -7.25
C PRO A 6 -3.82 -14.18 -7.16
N CYS A 7 -4.63 -13.25 -7.68
CA CYS A 7 -6.08 -13.35 -7.69
C CYS A 7 -6.57 -13.56 -9.13
N PRO A 8 -7.42 -14.56 -9.41
CA PRO A 8 -8.00 -14.76 -10.75
C PRO A 8 -9.03 -13.70 -11.15
N GLN A 9 -9.60 -12.97 -10.17
CA GLN A 9 -10.65 -11.96 -10.38
C GLN A 9 -10.35 -10.68 -9.56
N PRO A 10 -9.22 -10.01 -9.81
CA PRO A 10 -8.75 -8.87 -9.01
C PRO A 10 -9.69 -7.65 -9.07
N GLU A 11 -10.59 -7.59 -10.05
CA GLU A 11 -11.62 -6.56 -10.18
C GLU A 11 -12.79 -6.69 -9.18
N LYS A 12 -12.91 -7.85 -8.51
CA LYS A 12 -14.01 -8.15 -7.58
C LYS A 12 -13.64 -8.07 -6.11
N VAL A 13 -12.35 -8.02 -5.81
CA VAL A 13 -11.82 -8.05 -4.44
C VAL A 13 -10.67 -7.07 -4.32
N ILE A 14 -10.25 -6.77 -3.08
CA ILE A 14 -9.09 -5.94 -2.82
C ILE A 14 -8.17 -6.64 -1.82
N GLY A 15 -6.85 -6.47 -1.98
CA GLY A 15 -5.89 -7.07 -1.06
C GLY A 15 -6.03 -6.55 0.38
N LEU A 16 -6.22 -5.23 0.51
CA LEU A 16 -6.48 -4.55 1.77
C LEU A 16 -7.44 -3.38 1.53
N ASN A 17 -8.48 -3.25 2.36
CA ASN A 17 -9.46 -2.19 2.19
C ASN A 17 -8.84 -0.79 2.37
N PRO A 18 -9.37 0.25 1.69
CA PRO A 18 -8.96 1.64 1.92
C PRO A 18 -9.08 2.04 3.39
N HIS A 19 -8.03 2.62 3.97
CA HIS A 19 -7.99 3.10 5.36
C HIS A 19 -6.92 4.20 5.52
N SER A 20 -6.96 4.89 6.65
CA SER A 20 -5.83 5.62 7.25
C SER A 20 -5.20 4.78 8.35
N ASP A 21 -3.91 5.01 8.61
CA ASP A 21 -3.21 4.32 9.69
C ASP A 21 -3.56 4.94 11.03
N GLY A 22 -3.87 4.12 12.04
CA GLY A 22 -4.16 4.62 13.40
C GLY A 22 -2.93 5.03 14.20
N SER A 23 -1.72 4.66 13.76
CA SER A 23 -0.45 5.03 14.39
C SER A 23 0.11 6.34 13.83
N ALA A 24 0.93 7.06 14.60
CA ALA A 24 1.51 8.34 14.14
C ALA A 24 2.41 8.19 12.90
N ILE A 25 3.25 7.15 12.85
CA ILE A 25 4.19 6.88 11.75
C ILE A 25 4.18 5.40 11.40
N THR A 26 4.07 5.10 10.10
CA THR A 26 4.25 3.76 9.54
C THR A 26 5.51 3.75 8.65
N ILE A 27 6.33 2.70 8.80
CA ILE A 27 7.52 2.46 7.96
C ILE A 27 7.33 1.10 7.28
N LEU A 28 7.16 1.13 5.96
CA LEU A 28 6.81 -0.03 5.14
C LEU A 28 7.98 -0.43 4.23
N LEU A 29 8.35 -1.71 4.27
CA LEU A 29 9.23 -2.35 3.29
C LEU A 29 8.40 -3.19 2.31
N GLN A 30 8.51 -2.91 1.01
CA GLN A 30 7.97 -3.80 -0.01
C GLN A 30 9.00 -4.89 -0.32
N VAL A 31 8.67 -6.14 -0.01
CA VAL A 31 9.62 -7.26 -0.06
C VAL A 31 9.94 -7.75 -1.47
N ASN A 32 9.15 -7.35 -2.47
CA ASN A 32 9.32 -7.74 -3.86
C ASN A 32 8.97 -6.57 -4.81
N GLU A 33 9.16 -6.79 -6.10
CA GLU A 33 8.95 -5.78 -7.14
C GLU A 33 7.50 -5.73 -7.66
N ILE A 34 6.58 -6.48 -7.04
CA ILE A 34 5.17 -6.51 -7.46
C ILE A 34 4.45 -5.26 -6.95
N GLN A 35 3.87 -4.49 -7.87
CA GLN A 35 3.08 -3.31 -7.54
C GLN A 35 1.74 -3.70 -6.90
N GLY A 36 1.29 -2.90 -5.94
CA GLY A 36 -0.01 -3.11 -5.28
C GLY A 36 -0.40 -2.01 -4.30
N LEU A 37 0.57 -1.31 -3.71
CA LEU A 37 0.29 -0.15 -2.86
C LEU A 37 -0.21 1.04 -3.70
N GLN A 38 -1.31 1.63 -3.25
CA GLN A 38 -1.87 2.87 -3.80
C GLN A 38 -2.21 3.83 -2.66
N ILE A 39 -2.05 5.12 -2.89
CA ILE A 39 -2.49 6.19 -1.98
C ILE A 39 -3.54 7.06 -2.65
N LYS A 40 -4.35 7.75 -1.87
CA LYS A 40 -5.39 8.64 -2.39
C LYS A 40 -4.99 10.10 -2.24
N ILE A 41 -4.86 10.82 -3.35
CA ILE A 41 -4.60 12.27 -3.39
C ILE A 41 -5.71 12.93 -4.21
N ASP A 42 -6.37 13.95 -3.65
CA ASP A 42 -7.46 14.70 -4.31
C ASP A 42 -8.55 13.81 -4.93
N GLY A 43 -8.92 12.74 -4.23
CA GLY A 43 -9.94 11.79 -4.69
C GLY A 43 -9.43 10.71 -5.65
N MET A 44 -8.21 10.83 -6.17
CA MET A 44 -7.62 9.89 -7.14
C MET A 44 -6.67 8.91 -6.47
N TRP A 45 -6.70 7.66 -6.94
CA TRP A 45 -5.75 6.62 -6.51
C TRP A 45 -4.47 6.71 -7.33
N ILE A 46 -3.34 6.83 -6.64
CA ILE A 46 -2.00 6.95 -7.22
C ILE A 46 -1.18 5.72 -6.79
N PRO A 47 -0.62 4.95 -7.74
CA PRO A 47 0.24 3.83 -7.41
C PRO A 47 1.57 4.31 -6.83
N ILE A 48 2.06 3.60 -5.82
CA ILE A 48 3.39 3.81 -5.27
C ILE A 48 4.32 2.72 -5.80
N ASN A 49 5.41 3.15 -6.42
CA ASN A 49 6.51 2.29 -6.82
C ASN A 49 7.73 2.60 -5.94
N PRO A 50 7.97 1.81 -4.86
CA PRO A 50 9.10 2.04 -3.99
C PRO A 50 10.43 1.97 -4.76
N LEU A 51 11.37 2.85 -4.42
CA LEU A 51 12.73 2.75 -4.95
C LEU A 51 13.41 1.49 -4.40
N SER A 52 14.36 0.95 -5.17
CA SER A 52 15.21 -0.13 -4.67
C SER A 52 15.93 0.30 -3.38
N ASN A 53 15.92 -0.57 -2.37
CA ASN A 53 16.49 -0.33 -1.03
C ASN A 53 15.87 0.85 -0.26
N ALA A 54 14.61 1.20 -0.54
CA ALA A 54 13.91 2.25 0.19
C ALA A 54 12.75 1.70 1.04
N PHE A 55 12.41 2.45 2.09
CA PHE A 55 11.14 2.32 2.80
C PHE A 55 10.14 3.35 2.31
N VAL A 56 8.86 3.00 2.32
CA VAL A 56 7.76 3.97 2.23
C VAL A 56 7.41 4.39 3.66
N VAL A 57 7.31 5.70 3.90
CA VAL A 57 6.93 6.24 5.19
C VAL A 57 5.67 7.07 5.02
N ASN A 58 4.69 6.87 5.89
CA ASN A 58 3.51 7.72 5.94
C ASN A 58 3.15 8.09 7.38
N VAL A 59 2.46 9.22 7.50
CA VAL A 59 1.85 9.71 8.73
C VAL A 59 0.48 9.05 8.86
N GLY A 60 0.08 8.73 10.09
CA GLY A 60 -1.29 8.31 10.40
C GLY A 60 -1.97 9.27 11.37
N ASP A 61 -3.11 8.85 11.89
CA ASP A 61 -4.08 9.75 12.51
C ASP A 61 -3.71 10.22 13.94
N ALA A 62 -2.79 9.52 14.62
CA ALA A 62 -2.40 9.80 16.01
C ALA A 62 -1.42 10.96 16.18
#